data_AF-A0A8J8GCK2-F1
#
_entry.id   AF-A0A8J8GCK2-F1
#
_cell.length_a   1.000
_cell.length_b   1.000
_cell.length_c   1.000
_cell.angle_alpha   90.00
_cell.angle_beta   90.00
_cell.angle_gamma   90.00
#
_symmetry.space_group_name_H-M   'P 1'
#
loop_
_entity.id
_entity.type
_entity.pdbx_description
1 polymer ?
#
loop_
_entity_poly.entity_id
_entity_poly.type
_entity_poly.pdbx_seq_one_letter_code
_entity_poly.pdbx_strand_id
1 'polypeptide(L)' 'MQLKTFEEDNLVKRKVYTSKPPLKVEYSLTDFGKTLIPVIQSIAEWGVQTVENQKK' A
#
# COMPACT_ATOMS: atom_id res chain seq x y z
N MET A 1 -3.84 -11.07 -9.19
CA MET A 1 -2.65 -10.63 -9.95
C MET A 1 -2.01 -9.37 -9.35
N GLN A 2 -2.77 -8.41 -8.79
CA GLN A 2 -2.23 -7.15 -8.26
C GLN A 2 -1.16 -7.26 -7.16
N LEU A 3 -1.32 -8.14 -6.16
CA LEU A 3 -0.33 -8.31 -5.09
C LEU A 3 0.99 -8.90 -5.58
N LYS A 4 0.96 -9.71 -6.64
CA LYS A 4 2.16 -10.31 -7.24
C LYS A 4 2.98 -9.24 -7.98
N THR A 5 2.30 -8.31 -8.67
CA THR A 5 2.95 -7.17 -9.32
C THR A 5 3.61 -6.24 -8.29
N PHE A 6 2.97 -5.97 -7.15
CA PHE A 6 3.59 -5.17 -6.09
C PHE A 6 4.77 -5.84 -5.38
N GLU A 7 4.82 -7.18 -5.38
CA GLU A 7 6.02 -7.91 -4.98
C GLU A 7 7.14 -7.77 -6.01
N GLU A 8 6.81 -7.90 -7.31
CA GLU A 8 7.75 -7.76 -8.43
C GLU A 8 8.35 -6.33 -8.50
N ASP A 9 7.54 -5.32 -8.21
CA ASP A 9 7.95 -3.91 -8.14
C ASP A 9 8.65 -3.54 -6.80
N ASN A 10 8.87 -4.52 -5.92
CA ASN A 10 9.52 -4.37 -4.62
C ASN A 10 8.84 -3.36 -3.69
N LEU A 11 7.53 -3.15 -3.84
CA LEU A 11 6.71 -2.26 -3.01
C LEU A 11 6.15 -2.98 -1.79
N VAL A 12 5.83 -4.27 -1.94
CA VAL A 12 5.21 -5.10 -0.91
C VAL A 12 6.06 -6.35 -0.70
N LYS A 13 6.36 -6.68 0.57
CA LYS A 13 6.95 -7.96 0.96
C LYS A 13 5.88 -8.92 1.43
N ARG A 14 6.02 -10.18 1.04
CA ARG A 14 5.18 -11.29 1.48
C ARG A 14 5.92 -12.18 2.46
N LYS A 15 5.28 -12.46 3.59
CA LYS A 15 5.77 -13.38 4.62
C LYS A 15 4.78 -14.51 4.80
N VAL A 16 5.26 -15.74 4.60
CA VAL A 16 4.47 -16.96 4.77
C VAL A 16 4.84 -17.59 6.11
N TYR A 17 3.85 -17.80 6.97
CA TYR A 17 4.02 -18.51 8.23
C TYR A 17 3.60 -19.96 8.03
N THR A 18 4.57 -20.86 8.12
CA THR A 18 4.39 -22.31 7.91
C THR A 18 4.46 -23.13 9.20
N SER A 19 4.75 -22.48 10.34
CA SER A 19 5.08 -23.18 11.60
C SER A 19 3.90 -23.87 12.28
N LYS A 20 2.66 -23.43 12.04
CA LYS A 20 1.44 -24.09 12.50
C LYS A 20 0.33 -23.89 11.45
N PRO A 21 -0.46 -24.92 11.12
CA PRO A 21 -1.69 -24.73 10.34
C PRO A 21 -2.63 -23.75 11.05
N PRO A 22 -3.37 -22.88 10.34
CA PRO A 22 -3.42 -22.70 8.89
C PRO A 22 -2.27 -21.85 8.33
N LEU A 23 -1.98 -22.03 7.04
CA LEU A 23 -0.99 -21.23 6.30
C LEU A 23 -1.41 -19.75 6.33
N LYS A 24 -0.72 -18.93 7.13
CA LYS A 24 -0.96 -17.48 7.19
C LYS A 24 0.00 -16.77 6.24
N VAL A 25 -0.54 -15.88 5.41
CA VAL A 25 0.24 -15.00 4.54
C VAL A 25 0.02 -13.57 5.00
N GLU A 26 1.12 -12.87 5.32
CA GLU A 26 1.10 -11.45 5.63
C GLU A 26 1.80 -10.67 4.52
N TYR A 27 1.16 -9.59 4.09
CA TYR A 27 1.73 -8.61 3.17
C TYR A 27 2.04 -7.35 3.97
N SER A 28 3.18 -6.73 3.69
CA SER A 28 3.57 -5.47 4.32
C SER A 28 4.38 -4.63 3.34
N LEU A 29 4.37 -3.31 3.51
CA LEU A 29 5.21 -2.45 2.68
C LEU A 29 6.70 -2.72 2.94
N THR A 30 7.49 -2.70 1.86
CA THR A 30 8.94 -2.62 1.95
C THR A 30 9.35 -1.20 2.36
N ASP A 31 10.64 -1.00 2.67
CA ASP A 31 11.12 0.35 2.98
C ASP A 31 11.04 1.28 1.75
N PHE A 32 11.20 0.73 0.54
CA PHE A 32 10.91 1.44 -0.70
C PHE A 32 9.41 1.74 -0.85
N GLY A 33 8.52 0.76 -0.63
CA GLY A 33 7.08 0.98 -0.69
C GLY A 33 6.57 2.05 0.26
N LYS A 34 7.21 2.21 1.43
CA LYS A 34 6.89 3.31 2.37
C LYS A 34 7.22 4.69 1.82
N THR A 35 8.19 4.84 0.91
CA THR A 35 8.49 6.15 0.32
C THR A 35 7.37 6.67 -0.58
N LEU A 36 6.41 5.81 -0.96
CA LEU A 36 5.22 6.19 -1.72
C LEU A 36 4.11 6.79 -0.85
N ILE A 37 4.15 6.57 0.46
CA ILE A 37 3.17 7.11 1.43
C ILE A 37 2.97 8.63 1.27
N PRO A 38 4.01 9.48 1.29
CA PRO A 38 3.82 10.93 1.15
C PRO A 38 3.15 11.32 -0.17
N VAL A 39 3.44 10.61 -1.27
CA VAL A 39 2.82 10.90 -2.58
C VAL A 39 1.34 10.58 -2.57
N ILE A 40 0.96 9.40 -2.06
CA ILE A 40 -0.44 9.00 -1.93
C ILE A 40 -1.19 9.98 -1.01
N GLN A 41 -0.53 10.41 0.07
CA GLN A 41 -1.10 11.38 1.00
C GLN A 41 -1.33 12.74 0.32
N SER A 42 -0.39 13.25 -0.47
CA SER A 42 -0.60 14.48 -1.23
C SER A 42 -1.75 14.39 -2.22
N ILE A 43 -1.94 13.24 -2.88
CA ILE A 43 -3.09 13.01 -3.77
C ILE A 43 -4.41 13.02 -2.96
N ALA A 44 -4.42 12.38 -1.79
CA ALA A 44 -5.59 12.37 -0.92
C ALA A 44 -5.94 13.78 -0.41
N GLU A 45 -4.93 14.55 0.04
CA GLU A 45 -5.09 15.93 0.49
C GLU A 45 -5.65 16.82 -0.63
N TRP A 46 -5.10 16.71 -1.85
CA TRP A 46 -5.64 17.40 -3.02
C TRP A 46 -7.11 17.03 -3.29
N GLY A 47 -7.45 15.75 -3.18
CA GLY A 47 -8.83 15.27 -3.36
C GLY A 47 -9.80 15.90 -2.35
N VAL A 48 -9.39 15.97 -1.08
CA VAL A 48 -10.19 16.62 -0.02
C VAL A 48 -10.36 18.11 -0.31
N GLN A 49 -9.28 18.83 -0.63
CA GLN A 49 -9.34 20.25 -0.96
C GLN A 49 -10.24 20.53 -2.17
N THR A 50 -10.19 19.68 -3.20
CA THR A 50 -11.00 19.84 -4.40
C THR A 50 -12.49 19.69 -4.09
N VAL A 51 -12.86 18.70 -3.27
CA VAL A 51 -14.25 18.50 -2.84
C VAL A 51 -14.75 19.66 -1.97
N GLU A 52 -13.91 20.20 -1.09
CA GLU A 52 -14.24 21.37 -0.28
C GLU A 52 -14.43 22.63 -1.14
N ASN A 53 -13.57 22.84 -2.14
CA ASN A 53 -13.65 23.98 -3.06
C ASN A 53 -14.88 23.91 -3.99
N GLN A 54 -15.40 22.72 -4.30
CA GLN A 54 -16.63 22.56 -5.09
C GLN A 54 -17.92 22.76 -4.28
N LYS A 55 -17.85 22.89 -2.96
CA LYS A 55 -19.02 23.14 -2.08
C LYS A 55 -19.23 24.63 -1.75
N LYS A 56 -18.35 25.52 -2.22
CA LYS A 56 -18.50 26.97 -2.14
C LYS A 56 -19.04 27.52 -3.45
#